data_AF-U1HL49-F1
#
_entry.id   AF-U1HL49-F1
#
_cell.length_a   1.000
_cell.length_b   1.000
_cell.length_c   1.000
_cell.angle_alpha   90.00
_cell.angle_beta   90.00
_cell.angle_gamma   90.00
#
_symmetry.space_group_name_H-M   'P 1'
#
loop_
_entity.id
_entity.type
_entity.pdbx_description
1 polymer ?
#
loop_
_entity_poly.entity_id
_entity_poly.type
_entity_poly.pdbx_seq_one_letter_code
_entity_poly.pdbx_strand_id
1 'polypeptide(L)'
;MATSSADRGTVGRRVRSGSVPTRPAQETTDGAQERAMSALSITSPPGNLQSPSRVAVRVAQQDSLLEIDESNLNLVSELNHAVKLNANLKEHIRCADAELKSTVQQRDALQNMLTEYERREQSKNGELVQAKADIQHLKKCLDDCKERIFKMQPLEHLTDSEIAEQYRTLCESISDWTDSQFGDYDNPLGMLDACFATETPAKLIHAYLIRDHLMEVVKKCPTAACPIITYLIHRHVYQSILRESLCFPGLDSKCEEFVFFMANAMKHNEPRRDEDAIAFWLSEVQRTLSNSPYLQGVRKKHLHQQCSELEEMLKTLLPVEQKASFRSQELRNIFEEGADLAKNVRLSPAAYRYQQCCNVGEPLLGQQMDGIKVIDQATAQLIRPSDTFKANRDGRVGEMLCVIQPGLVRRGRNGGRSITLVKATVLCRFDHPVVRRRKAKKITGDELDSTAQRKTGDGEKA
;
A
#
# COMPACT_ATOMS: atom_id res chain seq x y z
N MET A 1 15.16 -55.40 -7.78
CA MET A 1 15.01 -55.21 -9.24
C MET A 1 15.35 -53.77 -9.56
N ALA A 2 16.41 -53.58 -10.33
CA ALA A 2 17.03 -52.30 -10.63
C ALA A 2 16.73 -51.91 -12.09
N THR A 3 16.31 -50.66 -12.31
CA THR A 3 16.44 -49.86 -13.54
C THR A 3 16.08 -48.42 -13.14
N SER A 4 17.01 -47.47 -12.97
CA SER A 4 17.72 -46.72 -14.02
C SER A 4 16.78 -46.00 -15.00
N SER A 5 16.61 -44.69 -14.83
CA SER A 5 16.79 -43.73 -15.93
C SER A 5 16.79 -42.30 -15.37
N ALA A 6 17.95 -41.66 -15.47
CA ALA A 6 18.13 -40.24 -15.24
C ALA A 6 17.69 -39.46 -16.48
N ASP A 7 17.00 -38.35 -16.32
CA ASP A 7 16.82 -37.38 -17.40
C ASP A 7 17.18 -35.97 -16.89
N ARG A 8 18.26 -35.43 -17.44
CA ARG A 8 18.81 -34.10 -17.17
C ARG A 8 18.31 -33.16 -18.26
N GLY A 9 17.19 -32.49 -18.02
CA GLY A 9 16.70 -31.39 -18.86
C GLY A 9 17.41 -30.08 -18.54
N THR A 10 18.41 -29.72 -19.35
CA THR A 10 19.11 -28.44 -19.31
C THR A 10 18.28 -27.39 -20.06
N VAL A 11 17.67 -26.43 -19.37
CA VAL A 11 16.92 -25.34 -20.03
C VAL A 11 17.80 -24.11 -20.16
N GLY A 12 18.12 -23.80 -21.41
CA GLY A 12 18.93 -22.67 -21.84
C GLY A 12 18.30 -21.32 -21.56
N ARG A 13 19.13 -20.45 -21.00
CA ARG A 13 18.93 -19.02 -20.74
C ARG A 13 18.83 -18.28 -22.09
N ARG A 14 17.65 -17.79 -22.48
CA ARG A 14 17.49 -16.87 -23.62
C ARG A 14 17.25 -15.45 -23.09
N VAL A 15 18.32 -14.66 -23.05
CA VAL A 15 18.27 -13.21 -22.85
C VAL A 15 17.73 -12.60 -24.14
N ARG A 16 16.50 -12.07 -24.11
CA ARG A 16 15.98 -11.21 -25.18
C ARG A 16 16.30 -9.77 -24.84
N SER A 17 17.28 -9.21 -25.53
CA SER A 17 17.52 -7.78 -25.66
C SER A 17 16.36 -7.14 -26.42
N GLY A 18 15.52 -6.39 -25.71
CA GLY A 18 14.45 -5.58 -26.28
C GLY A 18 14.94 -4.16 -26.56
N SER A 19 14.83 -3.78 -27.83
CA SER A 19 15.21 -2.53 -28.46
C SER A 19 14.46 -1.29 -27.94
N VAL A 20 15.22 -0.19 -27.81
CA VAL A 20 14.76 1.19 -27.62
C VAL A 20 13.88 1.62 -28.80
N PRO A 21 12.67 2.17 -28.60
CA PRO A 21 11.93 2.82 -29.67
C PRO A 21 12.38 4.28 -29.83
N THR A 22 12.85 4.53 -31.04
CA THR A 22 13.23 5.81 -31.62
C THR A 22 12.04 6.77 -31.67
N ARG A 23 12.33 8.03 -31.34
CA ARG A 23 11.53 9.24 -31.57
C ARG A 23 10.90 9.27 -32.98
N PRO A 24 9.64 9.67 -33.15
CA PRO A 24 9.22 10.35 -34.37
C PRO A 24 9.30 11.86 -34.17
N ALA A 25 9.99 12.50 -35.11
CA ALA A 25 9.84 13.91 -35.39
C ALA A 25 8.48 14.13 -36.08
N GLN A 26 7.70 15.10 -35.61
CA GLN A 26 6.69 15.76 -36.42
C GLN A 26 6.81 17.26 -36.21
N GLU A 27 7.43 17.85 -37.22
CA GLU A 27 7.32 19.22 -37.67
C GLU A 27 5.95 19.39 -38.34
N THR A 28 5.21 20.44 -38.00
CA THR A 28 4.77 21.53 -38.89
C THR A 28 3.43 22.13 -38.46
N THR A 29 3.52 23.45 -38.24
CA THR A 29 2.64 24.53 -38.74
C THR A 29 1.27 24.82 -38.10
N ASP A 30 1.15 26.15 -37.89
CA ASP A 30 -0.03 27.01 -37.96
C ASP A 30 -0.82 27.31 -36.69
N GLY A 31 -0.88 28.62 -36.42
CA GLY A 31 -1.69 29.22 -35.36
C GLY A 31 -1.21 30.61 -34.95
N ALA A 32 -0.86 31.46 -35.91
CA ALA A 32 -0.72 32.89 -35.66
C ALA A 32 -2.09 33.49 -35.37
N GLN A 33 -2.29 34.10 -34.20
CA GLN A 33 -3.35 35.09 -34.03
C GLN A 33 -2.99 36.14 -32.96
N GLU A 34 -2.89 37.36 -33.48
CA GLU A 34 -3.38 38.61 -32.91
C GLU A 34 -2.76 39.16 -31.62
N ARG A 35 -1.67 39.90 -31.84
CA ARG A 35 -1.34 41.12 -31.08
C ARG A 35 -2.17 42.29 -31.62
N ALA A 36 -3.03 42.84 -30.78
CA ALA A 36 -3.55 44.22 -30.77
C ALA A 36 -4.33 44.34 -29.44
N MET A 37 -4.30 45.35 -28.59
CA MET A 37 -4.04 46.78 -28.73
C MET A 37 -3.61 47.31 -27.35
N SER A 38 -2.73 48.32 -27.34
CA SER A 38 -2.78 49.46 -26.40
C SER A 38 -1.61 50.38 -26.70
N ALA A 39 -1.77 51.26 -27.69
CA ALA A 39 -0.95 52.45 -27.84
C ALA A 39 -1.88 53.64 -27.61
N LEU A 40 -1.74 54.26 -26.45
CA LEU A 40 -2.43 55.49 -26.09
C LEU A 40 -1.84 56.66 -26.86
N SER A 41 -2.76 57.38 -27.49
CA SER A 41 -2.70 58.75 -27.98
C SER A 41 -1.86 59.68 -27.11
N ILE A 42 -0.93 60.44 -27.70
CA ILE A 42 -0.76 61.89 -27.46
C ILE A 42 -0.43 62.53 -28.82
N THR A 43 -1.34 63.40 -29.25
CA THR A 43 -1.33 64.18 -30.49
C THR A 43 -0.84 65.61 -30.23
N SER A 44 0.02 66.10 -31.15
CA SER A 44 0.20 67.50 -31.58
C SER A 44 0.93 68.48 -30.63
N PRO A 45 1.64 69.54 -31.14
CA PRO A 45 1.45 70.20 -32.45
C PRO A 45 2.72 70.48 -33.29
N PRO A 46 2.55 70.92 -34.56
CA PRO A 46 3.61 71.41 -35.42
C PRO A 46 3.89 72.89 -35.15
N GLY A 47 5.13 73.23 -34.80
CA GLY A 47 5.59 74.61 -34.69
C GLY A 47 5.93 75.20 -36.06
N ASN A 48 4.91 75.68 -36.76
CA ASN A 48 5.06 76.65 -37.86
C ASN A 48 5.26 78.04 -37.22
N LEU A 49 6.50 78.55 -37.22
CA LEU A 49 6.77 79.94 -36.88
C LEU A 49 7.05 80.72 -38.17
N GLN A 50 6.02 81.46 -38.58
CA GLN A 50 6.09 82.61 -39.45
C GLN A 50 7.01 83.69 -38.81
N SER A 51 7.86 84.26 -39.67
CA SER A 51 8.34 85.66 -39.72
C SER A 51 8.25 86.55 -38.47
N PRO A 52 9.32 87.33 -38.20
CA PRO A 52 9.18 88.76 -38.45
C PRO A 52 10.37 89.42 -39.17
N SER A 53 10.01 90.20 -40.19
CA SER A 53 10.51 91.55 -40.48
C SER A 53 12.02 91.81 -40.41
N ARG A 54 12.68 91.70 -41.56
CA ARG A 54 13.90 92.46 -41.87
C ARG A 54 13.54 93.94 -42.02
N VAL A 55 13.85 94.75 -41.02
CA VAL A 55 13.88 96.22 -41.16
C VAL A 55 15.16 96.59 -41.91
N ALA A 56 15.03 96.96 -43.18
CA ALA A 56 16.08 97.59 -43.95
C ALA A 56 16.23 99.05 -43.49
N VAL A 57 17.24 99.32 -42.67
CA VAL A 57 17.65 100.69 -42.33
C VAL A 57 18.59 101.18 -43.43
N ARG A 58 18.10 102.05 -44.32
CA ARG A 58 18.92 102.92 -45.17
C ARG A 58 19.49 104.02 -44.28
N VAL A 59 20.81 104.02 -44.07
CA VAL A 59 21.53 105.22 -43.63
C VAL A 59 22.31 105.72 -44.83
N ALA A 60 21.83 106.82 -45.41
CA ALA A 60 22.61 107.64 -46.32
C ALA A 60 23.61 108.43 -45.45
N GLN A 61 24.88 108.24 -45.75
CA GLN A 61 26.01 108.95 -45.19
C GLN A 61 25.94 110.42 -45.60
N GLN A 62 26.09 111.30 -44.61
CA GLN A 62 26.25 112.73 -44.75
C GLN A 62 27.71 113.05 -44.44
N ASP A 63 28.40 113.68 -45.40
CA ASP A 63 29.76 114.19 -45.27
C ASP A 63 29.87 115.18 -44.11
N SER A 64 30.88 115.01 -43.25
CA SER A 64 31.58 116.14 -42.64
C SER A 64 32.90 115.71 -41.99
N LEU A 65 33.97 116.29 -42.49
CA LEU A 65 35.34 116.30 -41.94
C LEU A 65 35.35 116.84 -40.50
N LEU A 66 36.23 116.30 -39.65
CA LEU A 66 37.03 117.04 -38.66
C LEU A 66 38.14 116.15 -38.07
N GLU A 67 39.31 116.74 -37.87
CA GLU A 67 40.60 116.16 -37.47
C GLU A 67 40.55 115.47 -36.09
N ILE A 68 41.21 114.32 -35.95
CA ILE A 68 41.27 113.53 -34.70
C ILE A 68 42.68 113.60 -34.08
N ASP A 69 42.69 114.00 -32.81
CA ASP A 69 43.81 114.17 -31.88
C ASP A 69 44.37 112.83 -31.33
N GLU A 70 45.69 112.72 -31.12
CA GLU A 70 46.45 111.47 -30.84
C GLU A 70 46.01 110.72 -29.57
N SER A 71 45.45 111.41 -28.57
CA SER A 71 44.88 110.76 -27.36
C SER A 71 43.68 109.85 -27.66
N ASN A 72 42.93 110.13 -28.75
CA ASN A 72 41.83 109.27 -29.17
C ASN A 72 42.32 107.97 -29.82
N LEU A 73 43.53 107.94 -30.40
CA LEU A 73 44.09 106.72 -31.01
C LEU A 73 44.40 105.64 -29.96
N ASN A 74 44.91 106.03 -28.78
CA ASN A 74 45.24 105.08 -27.71
C ASN A 74 43.98 104.47 -27.08
N LEU A 75 42.93 105.28 -26.86
CA LEU A 75 41.63 104.77 -26.37
C LEU A 75 40.97 103.84 -27.40
N VAL A 76 41.08 104.16 -28.70
CA VAL A 76 40.56 103.30 -29.78
C VAL A 76 41.34 101.98 -29.87
N SER A 77 42.65 101.99 -29.62
CA SER A 77 43.49 100.79 -29.52
C SER A 77 43.07 99.88 -28.35
N GLU A 78 42.89 100.43 -27.14
CA GLU A 78 42.44 99.68 -25.97
C GLU A 78 41.01 99.16 -26.13
N LEU A 79 40.12 99.96 -26.70
CA LEU A 79 38.75 99.55 -27.01
C LEU A 79 38.73 98.40 -28.03
N ASN A 80 39.54 98.48 -29.09
CA ASN A 80 39.68 97.41 -30.08
C ASN A 80 40.24 96.13 -29.45
N HIS A 81 41.21 96.24 -28.54
CA HIS A 81 41.74 95.11 -27.79
C HIS A 81 40.67 94.48 -26.87
N ALA A 82 39.91 95.29 -26.13
CA ALA A 82 38.82 94.83 -25.28
C ALA A 82 37.67 94.19 -26.08
N VAL A 83 37.33 94.72 -27.26
CA VAL A 83 36.36 94.13 -28.18
C VAL A 83 36.85 92.78 -28.70
N LYS A 84 38.13 92.67 -29.06
CA LYS A 84 38.75 91.42 -29.51
C LYS A 84 38.80 90.37 -28.40
N LEU A 85 39.10 90.78 -27.17
CA LEU A 85 39.05 89.92 -25.99
C LEU A 85 37.62 89.44 -25.71
N ASN A 86 36.62 90.32 -25.80
CA ASN A 86 35.21 89.96 -25.65
C ASN A 86 34.74 89.00 -26.75
N ALA A 87 35.18 89.18 -27.99
CA ALA A 87 34.89 88.26 -29.09
C ALA A 87 35.50 86.87 -28.84
N ASN A 88 36.76 86.81 -28.40
CA ASN A 88 37.43 85.56 -28.04
C ASN A 88 36.74 84.87 -26.84
N LEU A 89 36.35 85.64 -25.82
CA LEU A 89 35.64 85.12 -24.65
C LEU A 89 34.27 84.56 -25.04
N LYS A 90 33.52 85.24 -25.92
CA LYS A 90 32.26 84.74 -26.46
C LYS A 90 32.44 83.43 -27.24
N GLU A 91 33.51 83.31 -28.03
CA GLU A 91 33.78 82.07 -28.76
C GLU A 91 34.17 80.93 -27.81
N HIS A 92 34.97 81.21 -26.77
CA HIS A 92 35.27 80.24 -25.71
C HIS A 92 34.02 79.79 -24.96
N ILE A 93 33.12 80.72 -24.59
CA ILE A 93 31.83 80.39 -23.96
C ILE A 93 31.00 79.51 -24.91
N ARG A 94 30.96 79.83 -26.21
CA ARG A 94 30.24 79.04 -27.21
C ARG A 94 30.80 77.62 -27.34
N CYS A 95 32.13 77.48 -27.33
CA CYS A 95 32.79 76.17 -27.35
C CYS A 95 32.50 75.38 -26.07
N ALA A 96 32.61 76.00 -24.90
CA ALA A 96 32.30 75.37 -23.61
C ALA A 96 30.82 74.96 -23.52
N ASP A 97 29.89 75.78 -24.02
CA ASP A 97 28.46 75.43 -24.11
C ASP A 97 28.21 74.25 -25.05
N ALA A 98 28.94 74.15 -26.15
CA ALA A 98 28.84 73.03 -27.09
C ALA A 98 29.38 71.74 -26.47
N GLU A 99 30.51 71.79 -25.77
CA GLU A 99 31.07 70.66 -25.01
C GLU A 99 30.15 70.23 -23.87
N LEU A 100 29.59 71.19 -23.11
CA LEU A 100 28.62 70.92 -22.06
C LEU A 100 27.36 70.26 -22.62
N LYS A 101 26.84 70.72 -23.76
CA LYS A 101 25.71 70.08 -24.44
C LYS A 101 26.05 68.65 -24.88
N SER A 102 27.23 68.43 -25.45
CA SER A 102 27.67 67.10 -25.88
C SER A 102 27.82 66.14 -24.69
N THR A 103 28.42 66.59 -23.59
CA THR A 103 28.59 65.78 -22.37
C THR A 103 27.26 65.47 -21.70
N VAL A 104 26.33 66.43 -21.64
CA VAL A 104 24.95 66.19 -21.16
C VAL A 104 24.23 65.16 -22.04
N GLN A 105 24.33 65.25 -23.37
CA GLN A 105 23.76 64.26 -24.29
C GLN A 105 24.35 62.86 -24.07
N GLN A 106 25.67 62.75 -23.89
CA GLN A 106 26.32 61.48 -23.57
C GLN A 106 25.87 60.91 -22.23
N ARG A 107 25.77 61.75 -21.20
CA ARG A 107 25.26 61.35 -19.88
C ARG A 107 23.82 60.84 -19.98
N ASP A 108 22.96 61.53 -20.71
CA ASP A 108 21.56 61.14 -20.88
C ASP A 108 21.45 59.82 -21.67
N ALA A 109 22.30 59.60 -22.68
CA ALA A 109 22.38 58.33 -23.39
C ALA A 109 22.83 57.17 -22.49
N LEU A 110 23.84 57.39 -21.64
CA LEU A 110 24.29 56.40 -20.65
C LEU A 110 23.21 56.10 -19.60
N GLN A 111 22.49 57.12 -19.13
CA GLN A 111 21.39 56.97 -18.18
C GLN A 111 20.25 56.13 -18.80
N ASN A 112 19.92 56.37 -20.06
CA ASN A 112 18.93 55.57 -20.79
C ASN A 112 19.38 54.11 -20.95
N MET A 113 20.66 53.86 -21.22
CA MET A 113 21.17 52.48 -21.27
C MET A 113 21.11 51.81 -19.89
N LEU A 114 21.52 52.49 -18.81
CA LEU A 114 21.45 51.95 -17.44
C LEU A 114 20.02 51.57 -17.05
N THR A 115 19.06 52.45 -17.29
CA THR A 115 17.65 52.17 -17.00
C THR A 115 17.11 51.01 -17.84
N GLU A 116 17.57 50.86 -19.09
CA GLU A 116 17.21 49.71 -19.91
C GLU A 116 17.82 48.40 -19.38
N TYR A 117 19.07 48.43 -18.93
CA TYR A 117 19.74 47.29 -18.31
C TYR A 117 19.05 46.87 -17.01
N GLU A 118 18.73 47.80 -16.12
CA GLU A 118 17.98 47.54 -14.88
C GLU A 118 16.63 46.89 -15.17
N ARG A 119 15.89 47.39 -16.17
CA ARG A 119 14.62 46.80 -16.60
C ARG A 119 14.79 45.38 -17.13
N ARG A 120 15.84 45.13 -17.93
CA ARG A 120 16.15 43.78 -18.43
C ARG A 120 16.54 42.84 -17.29
N GLU A 121 17.32 43.31 -16.34
CA GLU A 121 17.74 42.54 -15.16
C GLU A 121 16.54 42.18 -14.29
N GLN A 122 15.65 43.13 -14.00
CA GLN A 122 14.41 42.90 -13.25
C GLN A 122 13.51 41.88 -13.96
N SER A 123 13.36 41.99 -15.29
CA SER A 123 12.61 41.01 -16.09
C SER A 123 13.22 39.61 -15.98
N LYS A 124 14.55 39.50 -16.11
CA LYS A 124 15.26 38.21 -16.01
C LYS A 124 15.21 37.61 -14.61
N ASN A 125 15.27 38.45 -13.57
CA ASN A 125 15.13 38.00 -12.19
C ASN A 125 13.72 37.48 -11.91
N GLY A 126 12.69 38.14 -12.46
CA GLY A 126 11.30 37.64 -12.44
C GLY A 126 11.15 36.28 -13.12
N GLU A 127 11.68 36.12 -14.34
CA GLU A 127 11.71 34.83 -15.05
C GLU A 127 12.42 33.73 -14.22
N LEU A 128 13.53 34.07 -13.55
CA LEU A 128 14.30 33.13 -12.76
C LEU A 128 13.58 32.70 -11.47
N VAL A 129 12.87 33.61 -10.80
CA VAL A 129 12.03 33.28 -9.64
C VAL A 129 10.88 32.36 -10.06
N GLN A 130 10.21 32.67 -11.18
CA GLN A 130 9.13 31.83 -11.70
C GLN A 130 9.64 30.43 -12.07
N ALA A 131 10.75 30.33 -12.79
CA ALA A 131 11.35 29.05 -13.16
C ALA A 131 11.73 28.22 -11.92
N LYS A 132 12.23 28.85 -10.85
CA LYS A 132 12.51 28.14 -9.58
C LYS A 132 11.25 27.62 -8.92
N ALA A 133 10.16 28.40 -8.90
CA ALA A 133 8.87 27.97 -8.37
C ALA A 133 8.31 26.78 -9.18
N ASP A 134 8.39 26.85 -10.51
CA ASP A 134 7.94 25.79 -11.41
C ASP A 134 8.76 24.49 -11.19
N ILE A 135 10.07 24.59 -11.03
CA ILE A 135 10.93 23.43 -10.71
C ILE A 135 10.52 22.79 -9.38
N GLN A 136 10.25 23.59 -8.34
CA GLN A 136 9.81 23.05 -7.05
C GLN A 136 8.45 22.36 -7.15
N HIS A 137 7.51 22.98 -7.86
CA HIS A 137 6.20 22.40 -8.11
C HIS A 137 6.32 21.06 -8.88
N LEU A 138 7.08 21.04 -9.97
CA LEU A 138 7.29 19.83 -10.77
C LEU A 138 7.99 18.72 -10.00
N LYS A 139 8.96 19.05 -9.13
CA LYS A 139 9.60 18.06 -8.23
C LYS A 139 8.58 17.43 -7.29
N LYS A 140 7.72 18.24 -6.67
CA LYS A 140 6.64 17.74 -5.82
C LYS A 140 5.69 16.83 -6.59
N CYS A 141 5.22 17.26 -7.77
CA CYS A 141 4.37 16.44 -8.62
C CYS A 141 5.04 15.13 -9.04
N LEU A 142 6.35 15.15 -9.32
CA LEU A 142 7.11 13.95 -9.65
C LEU A 142 7.17 12.99 -8.47
N ASP A 143 7.42 13.49 -7.26
CA ASP A 143 7.48 12.67 -6.06
C ASP A 143 6.09 12.08 -5.71
N ASP A 144 5.03 12.88 -5.82
CA ASP A 144 3.64 12.42 -5.68
C ASP A 144 3.30 11.33 -6.73
N CYS A 145 3.75 11.52 -7.98
CA CYS A 145 3.56 10.53 -9.05
C CYS A 145 4.37 9.26 -8.79
N LYS A 146 5.62 9.37 -8.36
CA LYS A 146 6.45 8.21 -8.00
C LYS A 146 5.80 7.41 -6.87
N GLU A 147 5.38 8.08 -5.80
CA GLU A 147 4.71 7.44 -4.69
C GLU A 147 3.44 6.73 -5.16
N ARG A 148 2.65 7.37 -6.03
CA ARG A 148 1.48 6.75 -6.65
C ARG A 148 1.84 5.55 -7.51
N ILE A 149 2.86 5.63 -8.36
CA ILE A 149 3.32 4.52 -9.21
C ILE A 149 3.81 3.36 -8.34
N PHE A 150 4.63 3.60 -7.32
CA PHE A 150 5.08 2.56 -6.41
C PHE A 150 3.94 1.92 -5.64
N LYS A 151 2.93 2.68 -5.21
CA LYS A 151 1.70 2.14 -4.61
C LYS A 151 0.86 1.31 -5.59
N MET A 152 0.97 1.56 -6.89
CA MET A 152 0.27 0.82 -7.95
C MET A 152 1.08 -0.35 -8.51
N GLN A 153 2.40 -0.40 -8.29
CA GLN A 153 3.19 -1.55 -8.71
C GLN A 153 2.68 -2.81 -8.00
N PRO A 154 2.66 -3.96 -8.69
CA PRO A 154 2.35 -5.22 -8.04
C PRO A 154 3.37 -5.41 -6.91
N LEU A 155 2.92 -5.37 -5.65
CA LEU A 155 3.72 -5.76 -4.50
C LEU A 155 4.28 -7.16 -4.78
N GLU A 156 5.50 -7.43 -4.32
CA GLU A 156 6.02 -8.81 -4.30
C GLU A 156 4.96 -9.71 -3.68
N HIS A 157 4.35 -10.54 -4.52
CA HIS A 157 3.28 -11.42 -4.09
C HIS A 157 3.89 -12.48 -3.19
N LEU A 158 3.25 -12.70 -2.04
CA LEU A 158 3.63 -13.81 -1.18
C LEU A 158 3.55 -15.13 -1.96
N THR A 159 4.58 -15.93 -1.77
CA THR A 159 4.69 -17.28 -2.32
C THR A 159 3.68 -18.22 -1.67
N ASP A 160 3.37 -19.33 -2.35
CA ASP A 160 2.52 -20.39 -1.78
C ASP A 160 3.01 -20.84 -0.40
N SER A 161 4.34 -20.88 -0.20
CA SER A 161 4.96 -21.30 1.06
C SER A 161 4.70 -20.30 2.20
N GLU A 162 4.79 -19.00 1.92
CA GLU A 162 4.55 -17.94 2.92
C GLU A 162 3.07 -17.88 3.31
N ILE A 163 2.15 -18.02 2.35
CA ILE A 163 0.72 -18.08 2.65
C ILE A 163 0.40 -19.36 3.46
N ALA A 164 1.01 -20.49 3.10
CA ALA A 164 0.87 -21.73 3.86
C ALA A 164 1.43 -21.61 5.28
N GLU A 165 2.53 -20.88 5.46
CA GLU A 165 3.11 -20.58 6.78
C GLU A 165 2.16 -19.73 7.62
N GLN A 166 1.71 -18.59 7.09
CA GLN A 166 0.77 -17.70 7.80
C GLN A 166 -0.50 -18.44 8.23
N TYR A 167 -1.02 -19.34 7.38
CA TYR A 167 -2.18 -20.15 7.74
C TYR A 167 -1.86 -21.20 8.82
N ARG A 168 -0.68 -21.82 8.79
CA ARG A 168 -0.24 -22.74 9.85
C ARG A 168 -0.07 -22.02 11.18
N THR A 169 0.57 -20.85 11.18
CA THR A 169 0.69 -19.99 12.37
C THR A 169 -0.69 -19.67 12.94
N LEU A 170 -1.65 -19.23 12.12
CA LEU A 170 -3.01 -18.96 12.59
C LEU A 170 -3.68 -20.21 13.23
N CYS A 171 -3.53 -21.38 12.60
CA CYS A 171 -4.04 -22.64 13.15
C CYS A 171 -3.39 -23.03 14.47
N GLU A 172 -2.08 -22.81 14.60
CA GLU A 172 -1.31 -23.05 15.82
C GLU A 172 -1.72 -22.06 16.92
N SER A 173 -1.78 -20.75 16.63
CA SER A 173 -2.26 -19.72 17.55
C SER A 173 -3.64 -20.05 18.13
N ILE A 174 -4.58 -20.52 17.30
CA ILE A 174 -5.91 -20.92 17.78
C ILE A 174 -5.85 -22.17 18.67
N SER A 175 -5.04 -23.16 18.28
CA SER A 175 -4.91 -24.42 19.03
C SER A 175 -4.27 -24.16 20.39
N ASP A 176 -3.13 -23.47 20.41
CA ASP A 176 -2.38 -23.10 21.61
C ASP A 176 -3.21 -22.21 22.54
N TRP A 177 -3.96 -21.25 21.98
CA TRP A 177 -4.88 -20.44 22.76
C TRP A 177 -5.98 -21.30 23.40
N THR A 178 -6.60 -22.20 22.64
CA THR A 178 -7.65 -23.09 23.16
C THR A 178 -7.12 -24.00 24.27
N ASP A 179 -5.98 -24.64 24.05
CA ASP A 179 -5.34 -25.52 25.03
C ASP A 179 -4.94 -24.74 26.29
N SER A 180 -4.44 -23.51 26.14
CA SER A 180 -4.07 -22.68 27.29
C SER A 180 -5.26 -22.16 28.11
N GLN A 181 -6.45 -22.05 27.50
CA GLN A 181 -7.66 -21.56 28.16
C GLN A 181 -8.54 -22.69 28.71
N PHE A 182 -8.57 -23.84 28.03
CA PHE A 182 -9.53 -24.92 28.30
C PHE A 182 -8.86 -26.29 28.56
N GLY A 183 -7.55 -26.43 28.37
CA GLY A 183 -6.86 -27.72 28.41
C GLY A 183 -6.90 -28.42 29.78
N ASP A 184 -6.98 -27.66 30.86
CA ASP A 184 -7.09 -28.20 32.23
C ASP A 184 -8.55 -28.48 32.65
N TYR A 185 -9.52 -28.28 31.73
CA TYR A 185 -10.94 -28.39 32.04
C TYR A 185 -11.53 -29.71 31.53
N ASP A 186 -12.09 -30.51 32.43
CA ASP A 186 -12.63 -31.84 32.08
C ASP A 186 -13.85 -31.78 31.15
N ASN A 187 -14.67 -30.72 31.26
CA ASN A 187 -15.87 -30.56 30.44
C ASN A 187 -16.27 -29.10 30.23
N PRO A 188 -15.51 -28.31 29.45
CA PRO A 188 -15.81 -26.89 29.23
C PRO A 188 -17.12 -26.67 28.46
N LEU A 189 -17.60 -27.69 27.72
CA LEU A 189 -18.88 -27.64 27.02
C LEU A 189 -20.09 -28.01 27.91
N GLY A 190 -19.87 -28.41 29.16
CA GLY A 190 -20.95 -28.66 30.12
C GLY A 190 -21.80 -27.42 30.43
N MET A 191 -21.26 -26.23 30.17
CA MET A 191 -21.93 -24.94 30.37
C MET A 191 -22.66 -24.42 29.12
N LEU A 192 -22.81 -25.25 28.07
CA LEU A 192 -23.48 -24.82 26.82
C LEU A 192 -24.91 -24.35 27.03
N ASP A 193 -25.65 -24.93 27.98
CA ASP A 193 -27.02 -24.50 28.26
C ASP A 193 -27.09 -23.03 28.73
N ALA A 194 -26.06 -22.56 29.45
CA ALA A 194 -25.96 -21.16 29.87
C ALA A 194 -25.76 -20.20 28.69
N CYS A 195 -25.20 -20.68 27.58
CA CYS A 195 -25.01 -19.87 26.38
C CYS A 195 -26.35 -19.56 25.67
N PHE A 196 -27.39 -20.35 25.89
CA PHE A 196 -28.73 -20.07 25.35
C PHE A 196 -29.48 -19.00 26.15
N ALA A 197 -28.96 -18.58 27.32
CA ALA A 197 -29.57 -17.54 28.14
C ALA A 197 -29.33 -16.12 27.59
N THR A 198 -28.31 -15.94 26.73
CA THR A 198 -27.95 -14.66 26.12
C THR A 198 -28.04 -14.73 24.60
N GLU A 199 -28.50 -13.66 23.96
CA GLU A 199 -28.80 -13.65 22.53
C GLU A 199 -27.55 -13.90 21.66
N THR A 200 -26.45 -13.21 21.96
CA THR A 200 -25.22 -13.29 21.15
C THR A 200 -24.59 -14.70 21.16
N PRO A 201 -24.32 -15.33 22.33
CA PRO A 201 -23.80 -16.69 22.38
C PRO A 201 -24.78 -17.72 21.79
N ALA A 202 -26.08 -17.59 22.04
CA ALA A 202 -27.10 -18.47 21.48
C ALA A 202 -27.08 -18.45 19.95
N LYS A 203 -26.97 -17.26 19.35
CA LYS A 203 -26.88 -17.08 17.90
C LYS A 203 -25.64 -17.77 17.31
N LEU A 204 -24.48 -17.63 17.94
CA LEU A 204 -23.24 -18.28 17.46
C LEU A 204 -23.31 -19.80 17.58
N ILE A 205 -23.80 -20.32 18.70
CA ILE A 205 -24.00 -21.76 18.89
C ILE A 205 -24.99 -22.32 17.88
N HIS A 206 -26.11 -21.63 17.66
CA HIS A 206 -27.07 -22.06 16.66
C HIS A 206 -26.45 -22.06 15.25
N ALA A 207 -25.69 -21.02 14.91
CA ALA A 207 -25.04 -20.89 13.61
C ALA A 207 -23.98 -21.97 13.34
N TYR A 208 -23.27 -22.45 14.37
CA TYR A 208 -22.07 -23.29 14.19
C TYR A 208 -22.19 -24.71 14.74
N LEU A 209 -22.95 -24.96 15.82
CA LEU A 209 -23.10 -26.30 16.41
C LEU A 209 -24.41 -26.96 15.99
N ILE A 210 -25.51 -26.22 16.01
CA ILE A 210 -26.83 -26.79 15.67
C ILE A 210 -26.90 -27.01 14.16
N ARG A 211 -26.58 -26.00 13.36
CA ARG A 211 -26.59 -26.07 11.89
C ARG A 211 -25.68 -27.16 11.34
N ASP A 212 -24.54 -27.39 11.99
CA ASP A 212 -23.55 -28.38 11.56
C ASP A 212 -23.72 -29.73 12.27
N HIS A 213 -24.86 -29.95 12.97
CA HIS A 213 -25.24 -31.18 13.67
C HIS A 213 -24.25 -31.68 14.74
N LEU A 214 -23.48 -30.78 15.35
CA LEU A 214 -22.44 -31.11 16.33
C LEU A 214 -22.95 -31.20 17.77
N MET A 215 -24.18 -30.77 18.06
CA MET A 215 -24.75 -30.87 19.42
C MET A 215 -24.76 -32.30 19.95
N GLU A 216 -25.02 -33.28 19.09
CA GLU A 216 -24.99 -34.71 19.46
C GLU A 216 -23.57 -35.19 19.76
N VAL A 217 -22.57 -34.68 19.01
CA VAL A 217 -21.16 -34.99 19.24
C VAL A 217 -20.73 -34.45 20.59
N VAL A 218 -21.06 -33.20 20.90
CA VAL A 218 -20.72 -32.58 22.19
C VAL A 218 -21.28 -33.37 23.37
N LYS A 219 -22.56 -33.76 23.31
CA LYS A 219 -23.21 -34.53 24.39
C LYS A 219 -22.60 -35.91 24.59
N LYS A 220 -22.19 -36.58 23.50
CA LYS A 220 -21.68 -37.96 23.54
C LYS A 220 -20.17 -38.05 23.76
N CYS A 221 -19.43 -36.97 23.52
CA CYS A 221 -17.98 -36.97 23.42
C CYS A 221 -17.35 -35.82 24.24
N PRO A 222 -17.46 -35.82 25.59
CA PRO A 222 -16.92 -34.75 26.42
C PRO A 222 -15.39 -34.60 26.27
N THR A 223 -14.68 -35.69 25.98
CA THR A 223 -13.24 -35.68 25.69
C THR A 223 -12.88 -34.81 24.49
N ALA A 224 -13.80 -34.62 23.53
CA ALA A 224 -13.58 -33.82 22.33
C ALA A 224 -13.90 -32.33 22.53
N ALA A 225 -14.10 -31.86 23.77
CA ALA A 225 -14.51 -30.49 24.05
C ALA A 225 -13.51 -29.44 23.54
N CYS A 226 -12.21 -29.59 23.81
CA CYS A 226 -11.18 -28.66 23.30
C CYS A 226 -11.14 -28.62 21.76
N PRO A 227 -11.07 -29.75 21.03
CA PRO A 227 -11.20 -29.74 19.58
C PRO A 227 -12.45 -29.01 19.07
N ILE A 228 -13.60 -29.19 19.71
CA ILE A 228 -14.86 -28.54 19.30
C ILE A 228 -14.80 -27.02 19.57
N ILE A 229 -14.17 -26.57 20.66
CA ILE A 229 -13.94 -25.15 20.91
C ILE A 229 -12.99 -24.57 19.84
N THR A 230 -11.91 -25.28 19.50
CA THR A 230 -11.02 -24.89 18.39
C THR A 230 -11.79 -24.78 17.06
N TYR A 231 -12.71 -25.71 16.79
CA TYR A 231 -13.62 -25.63 15.66
C TYR A 231 -14.48 -24.37 15.68
N LEU A 232 -15.09 -24.02 16.82
CA LEU A 232 -15.92 -22.82 16.96
C LEU A 232 -15.15 -21.55 16.61
N ILE A 233 -13.92 -21.41 17.12
CA ILE A 233 -13.04 -20.27 16.85
C ILE A 233 -12.70 -20.21 15.36
N HIS A 234 -12.23 -21.33 14.78
CA HIS A 234 -11.90 -21.40 13.36
C HIS A 234 -13.10 -21.11 12.46
N ARG A 235 -14.27 -21.65 12.79
CA ARG A 235 -15.51 -21.46 12.04
C ARG A 235 -15.93 -19.99 12.07
N HIS A 236 -15.83 -19.36 13.23
CA HIS A 236 -16.16 -17.95 13.39
C HIS A 236 -15.17 -17.07 12.60
N VAL A 237 -13.86 -17.24 12.78
CA VAL A 237 -12.81 -16.54 12.01
C VAL A 237 -12.99 -16.76 10.50
N TYR A 238 -13.35 -17.97 10.09
CA TYR A 238 -13.63 -18.25 8.69
C TYR A 238 -14.81 -17.44 8.16
N GLN A 239 -15.95 -17.47 8.87
CA GLN A 239 -17.17 -16.80 8.42
C GLN A 239 -17.07 -15.27 8.45
N SER A 240 -16.31 -14.70 9.39
CA SER A 240 -16.18 -13.25 9.56
C SER A 240 -15.01 -12.64 8.79
N ILE A 241 -13.98 -13.43 8.45
CA ILE A 241 -12.74 -12.89 7.87
C ILE A 241 -12.27 -13.65 6.62
N LEU A 242 -12.16 -14.98 6.67
CA LEU A 242 -11.46 -15.76 5.63
C LEU A 242 -12.36 -16.21 4.47
N ARG A 243 -13.68 -16.11 4.60
CA ARG A 243 -14.63 -16.56 3.59
C ARG A 243 -14.32 -15.93 2.23
N GLU A 244 -14.29 -16.76 1.19
CA GLU A 244 -13.92 -16.34 -0.17
C GLU A 244 -14.82 -15.23 -0.73
N SER A 245 -16.10 -15.21 -0.34
CA SER A 245 -17.07 -14.22 -0.80
C SER A 245 -16.89 -12.86 -0.13
N LEU A 246 -16.16 -12.79 0.98
CA LEU A 246 -15.87 -11.51 1.64
C LEU A 246 -14.78 -10.81 0.86
N CYS A 247 -15.06 -9.59 0.41
CA CYS A 247 -14.05 -8.75 -0.21
C CYS A 247 -13.18 -8.12 0.87
N PHE A 248 -13.82 -7.46 1.85
CA PHE A 248 -13.13 -6.69 2.87
C PHE A 248 -13.87 -6.77 4.21
N PRO A 249 -13.22 -7.20 5.32
CA PRO A 249 -13.91 -7.36 6.60
C PRO A 249 -14.55 -6.05 7.09
N GLY A 250 -15.84 -6.09 7.39
CA GLY A 250 -16.62 -4.93 7.86
C GLY A 250 -17.20 -4.05 6.76
N LEU A 251 -17.01 -4.40 5.48
CA LEU A 251 -17.69 -3.72 4.39
C LEU A 251 -19.20 -4.02 4.43
N ASP A 252 -20.03 -3.06 4.02
CA ASP A 252 -21.48 -3.25 3.93
C ASP A 252 -21.85 -4.37 2.95
N SER A 253 -22.87 -5.17 3.28
CA SER A 253 -23.30 -6.32 2.46
C SER A 253 -23.61 -5.92 1.02
N LYS A 254 -24.23 -4.74 0.79
CA LYS A 254 -24.57 -4.29 -0.57
C LYS A 254 -23.31 -3.94 -1.36
N CYS A 255 -22.29 -3.41 -0.71
CA CYS A 255 -21.01 -3.13 -1.33
C CYS A 255 -20.27 -4.42 -1.69
N GLU A 256 -20.28 -5.42 -0.81
CA GLU A 256 -19.72 -6.75 -1.13
C GLU A 256 -20.45 -7.43 -2.28
N GLU A 257 -21.79 -7.42 -2.25
CA GLU A 257 -22.64 -7.93 -3.33
C GLU A 257 -22.37 -7.21 -4.64
N PHE A 258 -22.17 -5.89 -4.61
CA PHE A 258 -21.82 -5.11 -5.81
C PHE A 258 -20.46 -5.52 -6.39
N VAL A 259 -19.43 -5.69 -5.56
CA VAL A 259 -18.10 -6.14 -6.02
C VAL A 259 -18.21 -7.54 -6.63
N PHE A 260 -18.95 -8.45 -5.98
CA PHE A 260 -19.18 -9.80 -6.49
C PHE A 260 -19.98 -9.78 -7.80
N PHE A 261 -21.03 -8.96 -7.88
CA PHE A 261 -21.83 -8.76 -9.09
C PHE A 261 -20.95 -8.28 -10.25
N MET A 262 -20.07 -7.30 -10.01
CA MET A 262 -19.14 -6.78 -11.02
C MET A 262 -18.15 -7.86 -11.49
N ALA A 263 -17.56 -8.61 -10.56
CA ALA A 263 -16.68 -9.72 -10.89
C ALA A 263 -17.40 -10.79 -11.73
N ASN A 264 -18.66 -11.07 -11.42
CA ASN A 264 -19.48 -12.01 -12.17
C ASN A 264 -19.89 -11.46 -13.55
N ALA A 265 -20.24 -10.18 -13.64
CA ALA A 265 -20.57 -9.52 -14.89
C ALA A 265 -19.37 -9.54 -15.86
N MET A 266 -18.15 -9.32 -15.37
CA MET A 266 -16.92 -9.43 -16.19
C MET A 266 -16.69 -10.82 -16.78
N LYS A 267 -17.19 -11.89 -16.13
CA LYS A 267 -17.12 -13.27 -16.66
C LYS A 267 -18.09 -13.53 -17.81
N HIS A 268 -19.21 -12.79 -17.87
CA HIS A 268 -20.34 -13.08 -18.75
C HIS A 268 -20.59 -12.02 -19.83
N ASN A 269 -20.10 -10.79 -19.65
CA ASN A 269 -20.26 -9.71 -20.62
C ASN A 269 -19.27 -9.82 -21.78
N GLU A 270 -19.65 -9.31 -22.96
CA GLU A 270 -18.76 -9.21 -24.11
C GLU A 270 -18.01 -7.85 -24.15
N PRO A 271 -16.68 -7.85 -24.35
CA PRO A 271 -15.80 -9.02 -24.49
C PRO A 271 -15.55 -9.71 -23.15
N ARG A 272 -15.62 -11.06 -23.16
CA ARG A 272 -15.39 -11.89 -21.98
C ARG A 272 -13.98 -11.68 -21.44
N ARG A 273 -13.88 -11.35 -20.15
CA ARG A 273 -12.59 -11.26 -19.44
C ARG A 273 -12.16 -12.67 -19.00
N ASP A 274 -10.87 -12.95 -19.09
CA ASP A 274 -10.30 -14.18 -18.54
C ASP A 274 -10.26 -14.14 -17.00
N GLU A 275 -10.07 -15.30 -16.37
CA GLU A 275 -10.06 -15.40 -14.91
C GLU A 275 -8.90 -14.62 -14.28
N ASP A 276 -7.76 -14.53 -14.99
CA ASP A 276 -6.57 -13.82 -14.53
C ASP A 276 -6.80 -12.30 -14.48
N ALA A 277 -7.46 -11.71 -15.49
CA ALA A 277 -7.82 -10.29 -15.49
C ALA A 277 -8.83 -9.95 -14.39
N ILE A 278 -9.79 -10.85 -14.12
CA ILE A 278 -10.77 -10.66 -13.05
C ILE A 278 -10.09 -10.79 -11.67
N ALA A 279 -9.21 -11.77 -11.49
CA ALA A 279 -8.43 -11.92 -10.27
C ALA A 279 -7.52 -10.71 -10.02
N PHE A 280 -6.88 -10.20 -11.08
CA PHE A 280 -6.09 -8.97 -11.02
C PHE A 280 -6.95 -7.77 -10.60
N TRP A 281 -8.12 -7.58 -11.22
CA TRP A 281 -9.05 -6.51 -10.84
C TRP A 281 -9.50 -6.64 -9.37
N LEU A 282 -9.84 -7.84 -8.90
CA LEU A 282 -10.19 -8.07 -7.49
C LEU A 282 -9.04 -7.73 -6.54
N SER A 283 -7.80 -8.06 -6.92
CA SER A 283 -6.60 -7.67 -6.15
C SER A 283 -6.41 -6.15 -6.13
N GLU A 284 -6.64 -5.44 -7.24
CA GLU A 284 -6.62 -3.96 -7.29
C GLU A 284 -7.70 -3.33 -6.41
N VAL A 285 -8.93 -3.87 -6.46
CA VAL A 285 -10.03 -3.45 -5.58
C VAL A 285 -9.62 -3.66 -4.13
N GLN A 286 -9.12 -4.84 -3.78
CA GLN A 286 -8.67 -5.15 -2.43
C GLN A 286 -7.56 -4.20 -1.96
N ARG A 287 -6.61 -3.86 -2.83
CA ARG A 287 -5.52 -2.92 -2.53
C ARG A 287 -6.05 -1.51 -2.30
N THR A 288 -6.97 -1.07 -3.14
CA THR A 288 -7.63 0.24 -3.03
C THR A 288 -8.39 0.35 -1.71
N LEU A 289 -9.18 -0.67 -1.37
CA LEU A 289 -9.92 -0.73 -0.10
C LEU A 289 -8.96 -0.76 1.10
N SER A 290 -7.88 -1.56 1.02
CA SER A 290 -6.87 -1.69 2.08
C SER A 290 -6.07 -0.42 2.32
N ASN A 291 -5.93 0.45 1.32
CA ASN A 291 -5.17 1.71 1.42
C ASN A 291 -6.03 2.89 1.88
N SER A 292 -7.36 2.73 1.97
CA SER A 292 -8.27 3.77 2.45
C SER A 292 -8.23 3.84 4.00
N PRO A 293 -7.80 4.97 4.60
CA PRO A 293 -7.75 5.10 6.07
C PRO A 293 -9.11 4.93 6.73
N TYR A 294 -10.18 5.40 6.08
CA TYR A 294 -11.54 5.21 6.55
C TYR A 294 -11.90 3.73 6.65
N LEU A 295 -11.65 2.96 5.58
CA LEU A 295 -11.96 1.53 5.55
C LEU A 295 -11.06 0.72 6.49
N GLN A 296 -9.82 1.14 6.73
CA GLN A 296 -8.98 0.56 7.79
C GLN A 296 -9.63 0.70 9.17
N GLY A 297 -10.21 1.87 9.46
CA GLY A 297 -10.99 2.09 10.69
C GLY A 297 -12.22 1.19 10.77
N VAL A 298 -12.96 1.03 9.67
CA VAL A 298 -14.10 0.11 9.57
C VAL A 298 -13.68 -1.34 9.81
N ARG A 299 -12.58 -1.80 9.18
CA ARG A 299 -12.01 -3.14 9.40
C ARG A 299 -11.67 -3.36 10.86
N LYS A 300 -10.94 -2.43 11.48
CA LYS A 300 -10.55 -2.55 12.90
C LYS A 300 -11.76 -2.65 13.83
N LYS A 301 -12.79 -1.81 13.60
CA LYS A 301 -14.05 -1.86 14.36
C LYS A 301 -14.75 -3.20 14.19
N HIS A 302 -14.83 -3.71 12.96
CA HIS A 302 -15.43 -5.00 12.67
C HIS A 302 -14.69 -6.17 13.32
N LEU A 303 -13.36 -6.21 13.22
CA LEU A 303 -12.55 -7.25 13.87
C LEU A 303 -12.73 -7.22 15.39
N HIS A 304 -12.75 -6.02 16.00
CA HIS A 304 -13.01 -5.87 17.42
C HIS A 304 -14.40 -6.39 17.80
N GLN A 305 -15.43 -6.02 17.03
CA GLN A 305 -16.80 -6.49 17.27
C GLN A 305 -16.89 -8.01 17.18
N GLN A 306 -16.36 -8.63 16.12
CA GLN A 306 -16.41 -10.08 15.95
C GLN A 306 -15.61 -10.81 17.04
N CYS A 307 -14.46 -10.27 17.44
CA CYS A 307 -13.71 -10.78 18.58
C CYS A 307 -14.51 -10.68 19.88
N SER A 308 -15.21 -9.57 20.13
CA SER A 308 -16.04 -9.40 21.33
C SER A 308 -17.25 -10.34 21.37
N GLU A 309 -17.91 -10.56 20.23
CA GLU A 309 -19.02 -11.52 20.12
C GLU A 309 -18.55 -12.95 20.43
N LEU A 310 -17.39 -13.34 19.90
CA LEU A 310 -16.80 -14.65 20.18
C LEU A 310 -16.33 -14.76 21.64
N GLU A 311 -15.69 -13.71 22.17
CA GLU A 311 -15.23 -13.62 23.56
C GLU A 311 -16.40 -13.78 24.55
N GLU A 312 -17.53 -13.13 24.30
CA GLU A 312 -18.73 -13.26 25.13
C GLU A 312 -19.19 -14.72 25.19
N MET A 313 -19.26 -15.39 24.04
CA MET A 313 -19.62 -16.81 23.96
C MET A 313 -18.60 -17.71 24.68
N LEU A 314 -17.30 -17.54 24.43
CA LEU A 314 -16.27 -18.38 25.06
C LEU A 314 -16.23 -18.17 26.58
N LYS A 315 -16.44 -16.94 27.07
CA LYS A 315 -16.55 -16.65 28.51
C LYS A 315 -17.76 -17.32 29.16
N THR A 316 -18.86 -17.56 28.43
CA THR A 316 -20.00 -18.31 28.98
C THR A 316 -19.70 -19.80 29.19
N LEU A 317 -18.72 -20.35 28.46
CA LEU A 317 -18.25 -21.73 28.65
C LEU A 317 -17.32 -21.89 29.86
N LEU A 318 -16.81 -20.79 30.42
CA LEU A 318 -15.87 -20.80 31.53
C LEU A 318 -16.57 -20.66 32.90
N PRO A 319 -16.00 -21.27 33.95
CA PRO A 319 -16.38 -21.00 35.33
C PRO A 319 -16.13 -19.55 35.72
N VAL A 320 -16.86 -19.07 36.73
CA VAL A 320 -16.80 -17.67 37.17
C VAL A 320 -15.36 -17.26 37.56
N GLU A 321 -14.62 -18.16 38.19
CA GLU A 321 -13.27 -17.94 38.70
C GLU A 321 -12.25 -17.71 37.58
N GLN A 322 -12.45 -18.37 36.41
CA GLN A 322 -11.53 -18.30 35.28
C GLN A 322 -11.89 -17.20 34.27
N LYS A 323 -13.10 -16.63 34.34
CA LYS A 323 -13.51 -15.50 33.47
C LYS A 323 -12.60 -14.28 33.63
N ALA A 324 -12.04 -14.08 34.83
CA ALA A 324 -11.11 -12.99 35.11
C ALA A 324 -9.74 -13.17 34.43
N SER A 325 -9.29 -14.42 34.25
CA SER A 325 -8.03 -14.77 33.57
C SER A 325 -8.18 -14.98 32.06
N PHE A 326 -9.33 -14.63 31.49
CA PHE A 326 -9.57 -14.81 30.06
C PHE A 326 -8.59 -14.00 29.22
N ARG A 327 -7.91 -14.68 28.30
CA ARG A 327 -6.87 -14.10 27.44
C ARG A 327 -7.45 -13.38 26.22
N SER A 328 -8.14 -12.26 26.47
CA SER A 328 -8.81 -11.47 25.42
C SER A 328 -7.83 -10.90 24.39
N GLN A 329 -6.61 -10.53 24.80
CA GLN A 329 -5.66 -9.88 23.89
C GLN A 329 -5.11 -10.87 22.86
N GLU A 330 -4.79 -12.08 23.30
CA GLU A 330 -4.33 -13.17 22.45
C GLU A 330 -5.42 -13.60 21.46
N LEU A 331 -6.69 -13.61 21.92
CA LEU A 331 -7.82 -13.83 21.01
C LEU A 331 -7.93 -12.72 19.96
N ARG A 332 -7.69 -11.45 20.30
CA ARG A 332 -7.65 -10.35 19.31
C ARG A 332 -6.52 -10.53 18.32
N ASN A 333 -5.34 -10.96 18.77
CA ASN A 333 -4.20 -11.21 17.88
C ASN A 333 -4.55 -12.29 16.84
N ILE A 334 -5.29 -13.34 17.20
CA ILE A 334 -5.80 -14.35 16.25
C ILE A 334 -6.67 -13.71 15.15
N PHE A 335 -7.53 -12.74 15.48
CA PHE A 335 -8.34 -12.03 14.48
C PHE A 335 -7.51 -11.13 13.58
N GLU A 336 -6.48 -10.49 14.14
CA GLU A 336 -5.53 -9.67 13.36
C GLU A 336 -4.72 -10.56 12.39
N GLU A 337 -4.17 -11.67 12.87
CA GLU A 337 -3.49 -12.70 12.06
C GLU A 337 -4.39 -13.22 10.94
N GLY A 338 -5.64 -13.59 11.28
CA GLY A 338 -6.62 -14.03 10.30
C GLY A 338 -6.91 -12.97 9.25
N ALA A 339 -7.04 -11.70 9.66
CA ALA A 339 -7.34 -10.61 8.75
C ALA A 339 -6.16 -10.27 7.83
N ASP A 340 -4.93 -10.36 8.33
CA ASP A 340 -3.73 -10.16 7.54
C ASP A 340 -3.50 -11.31 6.54
N LEU A 341 -3.69 -12.56 6.96
CA LEU A 341 -3.71 -13.70 6.06
C LEU A 341 -4.76 -13.51 4.95
N ALA A 342 -5.98 -13.11 5.31
CA ALA A 342 -7.05 -12.93 4.34
C ALA A 342 -6.76 -11.80 3.35
N LYS A 343 -6.16 -10.70 3.82
CA LYS A 343 -5.66 -9.62 2.95
C LYS A 343 -4.61 -10.15 1.98
N ASN A 344 -3.62 -10.89 2.49
CA ASN A 344 -2.51 -11.44 1.72
C ASN A 344 -2.97 -12.44 0.65
N VAL A 345 -3.88 -13.34 1.00
CA VAL A 345 -4.53 -14.28 0.08
C VAL A 345 -5.25 -13.53 -1.04
N ARG A 346 -6.03 -12.49 -0.72
CA ARG A 346 -6.81 -11.71 -1.71
C ARG A 346 -5.96 -10.79 -2.59
N LEU A 347 -4.80 -10.36 -2.11
CA LEU A 347 -3.84 -9.59 -2.90
C LEU A 347 -3.03 -10.48 -3.86
N SER A 348 -2.97 -11.78 -3.60
CA SER A 348 -2.27 -12.74 -4.45
C SER A 348 -3.01 -12.95 -5.78
N PRO A 349 -2.31 -13.06 -6.91
CA PRO A 349 -2.91 -13.39 -8.20
C PRO A 349 -3.33 -14.87 -8.30
N ALA A 350 -2.92 -15.70 -7.35
CA ALA A 350 -3.36 -17.09 -7.27
C ALA A 350 -4.71 -17.19 -6.57
N ALA A 351 -5.57 -18.11 -7.03
CA ALA A 351 -6.85 -18.38 -6.41
C ALA A 351 -6.68 -19.43 -5.29
N TYR A 352 -6.92 -19.02 -4.04
CA TYR A 352 -6.92 -19.92 -2.89
C TYR A 352 -8.34 -20.27 -2.47
N ARG A 353 -8.49 -21.42 -1.83
CA ARG A 353 -9.72 -21.85 -1.17
C ARG A 353 -9.46 -22.55 0.14
N TYR A 354 -10.41 -22.41 1.04
CA TYR A 354 -10.46 -23.20 2.27
C TYR A 354 -11.33 -24.42 2.00
N GLN A 355 -10.69 -25.57 1.80
CA GLN A 355 -11.36 -26.81 1.46
C GLN A 355 -11.86 -27.51 2.73
N GLN A 356 -13.18 -27.70 2.80
CA GLN A 356 -13.77 -28.70 3.67
C GLN A 356 -13.61 -30.06 2.98
N CYS A 357 -12.88 -30.98 3.59
CA CYS A 357 -12.46 -32.21 2.92
C CYS A 357 -13.59 -33.23 2.75
N CYS A 358 -14.61 -33.20 3.61
CA CYS A 358 -15.75 -34.11 3.61
C CYS A 358 -16.95 -33.45 4.29
N ASN A 359 -18.15 -34.02 4.13
CA ASN A 359 -19.33 -33.63 4.89
C ASN A 359 -19.31 -34.28 6.28
N VAL A 360 -19.88 -33.59 7.27
CA VAL A 360 -20.11 -34.14 8.61
C VAL A 360 -20.97 -35.41 8.52
N GLY A 361 -20.56 -36.47 9.22
CA GLY A 361 -21.24 -37.76 9.24
C GLY A 361 -20.84 -38.72 8.12
N GLU A 362 -19.98 -38.30 7.18
CA GLU A 362 -19.52 -39.20 6.12
C GLU A 362 -18.55 -40.28 6.67
N PRO A 363 -18.59 -41.50 6.10
CA PRO A 363 -17.66 -42.56 6.45
C PRO A 363 -16.24 -42.13 6.08
N LEU A 364 -15.31 -42.24 7.03
CA LEU A 364 -13.90 -42.01 6.76
C LEU A 364 -13.29 -43.28 6.19
N LEU A 365 -12.70 -43.20 5.00
CA LEU A 365 -12.02 -44.31 4.34
C LEU A 365 -10.52 -44.27 4.60
N GLY A 366 -9.89 -45.45 4.69
CA GLY A 366 -8.45 -45.54 4.95
C GLY A 366 -7.59 -44.80 3.92
N GLN A 367 -8.01 -44.76 2.65
CA GLN A 367 -7.29 -44.06 1.58
C GLN A 367 -7.29 -42.53 1.74
N GLN A 368 -8.24 -41.95 2.49
CA GLN A 368 -8.33 -40.51 2.72
C GLN A 368 -7.36 -40.03 3.81
N MET A 369 -6.87 -40.94 4.66
CA MET A 369 -6.04 -40.63 5.83
C MET A 369 -4.74 -39.90 5.46
N ASP A 370 -4.15 -40.20 4.30
CA ASP A 370 -2.92 -39.56 3.86
C ASP A 370 -3.12 -38.08 3.48
N GLY A 371 -4.34 -37.67 3.12
CA GLY A 371 -4.67 -36.32 2.68
C GLY A 371 -5.05 -35.35 3.81
N ILE A 372 -5.25 -35.85 5.04
CA ILE A 372 -5.82 -35.10 6.15
C ILE A 372 -5.06 -35.35 7.47
N LYS A 373 -5.20 -34.44 8.43
CA LYS A 373 -4.80 -34.61 9.83
C LYS A 373 -6.03 -35.10 10.60
N VAL A 374 -5.89 -36.15 11.40
CA VAL A 374 -7.03 -36.75 12.12
C VAL A 374 -6.83 -36.66 13.62
N ILE A 375 -7.81 -36.12 14.33
CA ILE A 375 -7.93 -36.16 15.78
C ILE A 375 -8.89 -37.31 16.13
N ASP A 376 -8.42 -38.23 16.96
CA ASP A 376 -9.25 -39.31 17.47
C ASP A 376 -10.17 -38.79 18.58
N GLN A 377 -11.48 -38.94 18.40
CA GLN A 377 -12.48 -38.50 19.39
C GLN A 377 -12.28 -39.15 20.76
N ALA A 378 -11.85 -40.42 20.82
CA ALA A 378 -11.73 -41.13 22.09
C ALA A 378 -10.61 -40.57 22.97
N THR A 379 -9.56 -40.03 22.37
CA THR A 379 -8.36 -39.55 23.08
C THR A 379 -8.12 -38.05 22.94
N ALA A 380 -8.89 -37.37 22.08
CA ALA A 380 -8.71 -35.97 21.68
C ALA A 380 -7.30 -35.62 21.19
N GLN A 381 -6.54 -36.63 20.76
CA GLN A 381 -5.17 -36.47 20.31
C GLN A 381 -5.05 -36.70 18.81
N LEU A 382 -4.18 -35.91 18.18
CA LEU A 382 -3.79 -36.11 16.79
C LEU A 382 -3.22 -37.53 16.59
N ILE A 383 -3.66 -38.18 15.51
CA ILE A 383 -3.14 -39.44 15.01
C ILE A 383 -1.75 -39.19 14.41
N ARG A 384 -0.76 -39.91 14.92
CA ARG A 384 0.61 -39.83 14.42
C ARG A 384 0.79 -40.79 13.25
N PRO A 385 1.74 -40.55 12.34
CA PRO A 385 2.09 -41.51 11.28
C PRO A 385 2.52 -42.89 11.79
N SER A 386 2.93 -42.98 13.07
CA SER A 386 3.30 -44.24 13.73
C SER A 386 2.12 -45.03 14.32
N ASP A 387 0.94 -44.41 14.42
CA ASP A 387 -0.24 -45.03 15.00
C ASP A 387 -0.92 -45.90 13.95
N THR A 388 -1.49 -47.03 14.38
CA THR A 388 -2.14 -47.99 13.48
C THR A 388 -3.62 -48.07 13.77
N PHE A 389 -4.43 -48.03 12.72
CA PHE A 389 -5.89 -48.18 12.76
C PHE A 389 -6.31 -49.35 11.88
N LYS A 390 -7.45 -49.97 12.20
CA LYS A 390 -7.99 -51.12 11.48
C LYS A 390 -9.12 -50.66 10.57
N ALA A 391 -8.99 -50.90 9.27
CA ALA A 391 -10.08 -50.72 8.33
C ALA A 391 -11.03 -51.94 8.35
N ASN A 392 -12.32 -51.67 8.20
CA ASN A 392 -13.34 -52.66 7.93
C ASN A 392 -13.16 -53.24 6.51
N ARG A 393 -13.96 -54.27 6.17
CA ARG A 393 -13.89 -54.94 4.86
C ARG A 393 -14.20 -54.02 3.69
N ASP A 394 -15.00 -52.98 3.91
CA ASP A 394 -15.37 -51.93 2.95
C ASP A 394 -14.32 -50.80 2.87
N GLY A 395 -13.24 -50.89 3.65
CA GLY A 395 -12.21 -49.85 3.72
C GLY A 395 -12.53 -48.68 4.66
N ARG A 396 -13.70 -48.70 5.32
CA ARG A 396 -14.08 -47.70 6.33
C ARG A 396 -13.22 -47.87 7.58
N VAL A 397 -12.73 -46.77 8.14
CA VAL A 397 -11.96 -46.74 9.39
C VAL A 397 -12.73 -46.08 10.53
N GLY A 398 -13.74 -45.28 10.21
CA GLY A 398 -14.54 -44.55 11.19
C GLY A 398 -15.56 -43.63 10.55
N GLU A 399 -15.98 -42.63 11.30
CA GLU A 399 -16.92 -41.58 10.91
C GLU A 399 -16.30 -40.21 11.19
N MET A 400 -16.42 -39.30 10.23
CA MET A 400 -15.99 -37.92 10.42
C MET A 400 -17.06 -37.13 11.17
N LEU A 401 -16.70 -36.60 12.35
CA LEU A 401 -17.61 -35.82 13.18
C LEU A 401 -17.60 -34.35 12.80
N CYS A 402 -16.43 -33.76 12.51
CA CYS A 402 -16.33 -32.40 11.98
C CYS A 402 -14.95 -32.09 11.39
N VAL A 403 -14.90 -31.04 10.56
CA VAL A 403 -13.65 -30.45 10.06
C VAL A 403 -13.27 -29.30 11.00
N ILE A 404 -12.35 -29.57 11.93
CA ILE A 404 -11.86 -28.59 12.91
C ILE A 404 -11.15 -27.43 12.22
N GLN A 405 -10.22 -27.75 11.31
CA GLN A 405 -9.44 -26.79 10.55
C GLN A 405 -9.59 -27.12 9.07
N PRO A 406 -10.14 -26.22 8.23
CA PRO A 406 -10.22 -26.47 6.80
C PRO A 406 -8.82 -26.57 6.19
N GLY A 407 -8.69 -27.30 5.08
CA GLY A 407 -7.44 -27.35 4.33
C GLY A 407 -7.25 -26.06 3.54
N LEU A 408 -6.02 -25.57 3.41
CA LEU A 408 -5.71 -24.48 2.48
C LEU A 408 -5.24 -25.07 1.15
N VAL A 409 -5.90 -24.68 0.06
CA VAL A 409 -5.67 -25.24 -1.25
C VAL A 409 -5.56 -24.12 -2.28
N ARG A 410 -4.53 -24.17 -3.12
CA ARG A 410 -4.43 -23.31 -4.31
C ARG A 410 -5.13 -24.00 -5.49
N ARG A 411 -6.06 -23.30 -6.14
CA ARG A 411 -6.73 -23.79 -7.36
C ARG A 411 -5.73 -23.80 -8.51
N GLY A 412 -5.76 -24.87 -9.31
CA GLY A 412 -4.97 -24.92 -10.54
C GLY A 412 -5.52 -23.93 -11.58
N ARG A 413 -4.64 -23.35 -12.40
CA ARG A 413 -5.05 -22.48 -13.51
C ARG A 413 -5.60 -23.32 -14.66
N ASN A 414 -6.61 -22.83 -15.38
CA ASN A 414 -7.14 -23.44 -16.60
C ASN A 414 -7.51 -24.92 -16.46
N GLY A 415 -8.17 -25.28 -15.34
CA GLY A 415 -8.55 -26.67 -15.06
C GLY A 415 -7.43 -27.56 -14.53
N GLY A 416 -6.26 -27.00 -14.22
CA GLY A 416 -5.19 -27.71 -13.53
C GLY A 416 -5.63 -28.27 -12.18
N ARG A 417 -4.96 -29.32 -11.72
CA ARG A 417 -5.22 -29.90 -10.40
C ARG A 417 -4.92 -28.89 -9.30
N SER A 418 -5.82 -28.82 -8.32
CA SER A 418 -5.59 -28.05 -7.11
C SER A 418 -4.44 -28.64 -6.29
N ILE A 419 -3.67 -27.77 -5.64
CA ILE A 419 -2.52 -28.14 -4.82
C ILE A 419 -2.87 -27.86 -3.35
N THR A 420 -2.85 -28.90 -2.52
CA THR A 420 -3.04 -28.76 -1.07
C THR A 420 -1.77 -28.18 -0.46
N LEU A 421 -1.89 -26.97 0.08
CA LEU A 421 -0.80 -26.28 0.77
C LEU A 421 -0.76 -26.66 2.25
N VAL A 422 -1.94 -26.76 2.87
CA VAL A 422 -2.11 -27.19 4.27
C VAL A 422 -3.25 -28.19 4.33
N LYS A 423 -2.99 -29.38 4.92
CA LYS A 423 -4.00 -30.43 5.11
C LYS A 423 -5.04 -29.98 6.14
N ALA A 424 -6.30 -30.34 5.90
CA ALA A 424 -7.36 -30.11 6.89
C ALA A 424 -7.14 -30.97 8.14
N THR A 425 -7.60 -30.49 9.29
CA THR A 425 -7.67 -31.25 10.54
C THR A 425 -9.12 -31.62 10.82
N VAL A 426 -9.38 -32.91 11.01
CA VAL A 426 -10.73 -33.46 11.20
C VAL A 426 -10.82 -34.20 12.54
N LEU A 427 -11.98 -34.14 13.19
CA LEU A 427 -12.31 -34.96 14.34
C LEU A 427 -13.05 -36.20 13.86
N CYS A 428 -12.58 -37.38 14.25
CA CYS A 428 -13.12 -38.64 13.79
C CYS A 428 -13.38 -39.61 14.94
N ARG A 429 -14.49 -40.34 14.84
CA ARG A 429 -14.78 -41.51 15.67
C ARG A 429 -14.38 -42.76 14.91
N PHE A 430 -13.37 -43.48 15.40
CA PHE A 430 -12.93 -44.73 14.78
C PHE A 430 -13.85 -45.90 15.12
N ASP A 431 -14.05 -46.80 14.16
CA ASP A 431 -14.86 -48.01 14.36
C ASP A 431 -14.15 -49.03 15.26
N HIS A 432 -12.81 -49.02 15.24
CA HIS A 432 -11.94 -49.81 16.11
C HIS A 432 -10.97 -48.90 16.87
N PRO A 433 -10.61 -49.22 18.12
CA PRO A 433 -9.64 -48.44 18.88
C PRO A 433 -8.31 -48.28 18.12
N VAL A 434 -7.78 -47.06 18.10
CA VAL A 434 -6.49 -46.75 17.49
C VAL A 434 -5.37 -47.28 18.39
N VAL A 435 -4.49 -48.11 17.81
CA VAL A 435 -3.32 -48.62 18.52
C VAL A 435 -2.20 -47.58 18.41
N ARG A 436 -2.01 -46.82 19.49
CA ARG A 436 -0.98 -45.79 19.59
C ARG A 436 0.36 -46.41 19.97
N ARG A 437 1.39 -46.23 19.15
CA ARG A 437 2.75 -46.65 19.52
C ARG A 437 3.30 -45.69 20.57
N ARG A 438 3.52 -46.17 21.79
CA ARG A 438 4.30 -45.43 22.79
C ARG A 438 5.68 -45.19 22.16
N LYS A 439 6.10 -43.93 22.02
CA LYS A 439 7.50 -43.62 21.70
C LYS A 439 8.32 -44.37 22.74
N ALA A 440 9.10 -45.36 22.31
CA ALA A 440 10.08 -45.98 23.20
C ALA A 440 10.88 -44.82 23.79
N LYS A 441 10.77 -44.62 25.10
CA LYS A 441 11.49 -43.56 25.80
C LYS A 441 12.96 -43.86 25.48
N LYS A 442 13.55 -43.08 24.57
CA LYS A 442 14.96 -43.24 24.20
C LYS A 442 15.68 -42.85 25.48
N ILE A 443 16.06 -43.85 26.28
CA ILE A 443 16.87 -43.65 27.47
C ILE A 443 18.18 -43.11 26.90
N THR A 444 18.30 -41.78 26.89
CA THR A 444 19.57 -41.11 26.67
C THR A 444 20.49 -41.55 27.80
N GLY A 445 21.69 -42.00 27.45
CA GLY A 445 22.63 -42.67 28.35
C GLY A 445 23.01 -41.88 29.61
N ASP A 446 22.63 -40.60 29.72
CA ASP A 446 22.88 -39.75 30.87
C ASP A 446 22.04 -40.12 32.13
N GLU A 447 20.93 -40.86 31.98
CA GLU A 447 20.17 -41.39 33.15
C GLU A 447 20.75 -42.70 33.72
N LEU A 448 21.69 -43.36 33.03
CA LEU A 448 22.32 -44.59 33.51
C LEU A 448 23.48 -44.34 34.49
N ASP A 449 24.14 -43.18 34.43
CA ASP A 449 25.23 -42.85 35.36
C ASP A 449 24.75 -42.32 36.72
N SER A 450 23.58 -41.65 36.77
CA SER A 450 23.02 -41.13 38.01
C SER A 450 22.38 -42.21 38.90
N THR A 451 22.03 -43.37 38.32
CA THR A 451 21.51 -44.51 39.09
C THR A 451 22.62 -45.42 39.63
N ALA A 452 23.85 -45.32 39.10
CA ALA A 452 25.00 -46.08 39.58
C ALA A 452 25.65 -45.49 40.85
N GLN A 453 25.50 -44.19 41.12
CA GLN A 453 26.12 -43.53 42.28
C GLN A 453 25.34 -43.63 43.60
N ARG A 454 24.13 -44.22 43.63
CA ARG A 454 23.31 -44.33 44.86
C ARG A 454 23.44 -45.66 45.62
N LYS A 455 24.37 -46.55 45.22
CA LYS A 455 24.52 -47.90 45.81
C LYS A 455 25.80 -48.15 46.62
N THR A 456 26.60 -47.13 46.94
CA THR A 456 27.88 -47.31 47.66
C THR A 456 27.97 -46.59 49.02
N GLY A 457 26.86 -46.25 49.66
CA GLY A 457 26.87 -45.57 50.95
C GLY A 457 25.94 -46.21 51.96
N ASP A 458 26.28 -47.41 52.43
CA ASP A 458 25.88 -47.91 53.75
C ASP A 458 26.74 -49.11 54.12
N GLY A 459 27.79 -48.84 54.87
CA GLY A 459 28.71 -49.83 55.40
C GLY A 459 29.79 -49.14 56.21
N GLU A 460 29.50 -48.91 57.50
CA GLU A 460 30.42 -48.78 58.65
C GLU A 460 29.95 -47.69 59.62
N LYS A 461 29.41 -48.10 60.77
CA LYS A 461 30.20 -48.11 62.02
C LYS A 461 29.44 -48.77 63.17
N ALA A 462 30.23 -49.53 63.93
CA ALA A 462 29.99 -50.09 65.24
C ALA A 462 29.97 -49.03 66.34
#